data_AF-C9RH57-F1
#
_entry.id   AF-C9RH57-F1
#
_cell.length_a   1.000
_cell.length_b   1.000
_cell.length_c   1.000
_cell.angle_alpha   90.00
_cell.angle_beta   90.00
_cell.angle_gamma   90.00
#
_symmetry.space_group_name_H-M   'P 1'
#
loop_
_entity.id
_entity.type
_entity.pdbx_description
1 polymer ?
#
loop_
_entity_poly.entity_id
_entity_poly.type
_entity_poly.pdbx_seq_one_letter_code
_entity_poly.pdbx_strand_id
1 'polypeptide(L)'
;MEKIYSKFGGIDDLKKIISGLSKFTGVIRIDNAFLYYIDSKLISSKIGNEEKSLEDIFSEIPDNFIIEIYKGSEEEVRYAIKNFKPENSIIEVSKLSLISKNGVVLNTYSDIFEYIDGFVRAIFIPKRFKNEKGVVIYKNNKEIFAIYFGKRILYGKKAISKLKTTFAVSEIIAKIEKIRKSELEEIISKYPDGMLVFWDSFKDLIDKIISSKVPKILKNTSLVEALSCGSTLLLKIEGSETGYIVSKSGKPIYAFLNDYDGEKSYRLLKSLCIVEDVIYYVYDLSKEEYEMFKEFKENKIPKI
;
A
#
# COMPACT_ATOMS: atom_id res chain seq x y z
N MET A 1 22.98 -24.08 -0.36
CA MET A 1 21.97 -24.09 -1.46
C MET A 1 21.06 -22.89 -1.33
N GLU A 2 20.84 -22.17 -2.43
CA GLU A 2 20.05 -20.93 -2.49
C GLU A 2 18.68 -21.20 -3.10
N LYS A 3 17.60 -20.71 -2.47
CA LYS A 3 16.26 -20.75 -3.07
C LYS A 3 16.17 -19.72 -4.18
N ILE A 4 16.07 -20.18 -5.43
CA ILE A 4 15.99 -19.31 -6.61
C ILE A 4 14.57 -19.16 -7.16
N TYR A 5 13.64 -20.02 -6.74
CA TYR A 5 12.28 -20.02 -7.23
C TYR A 5 11.30 -20.60 -6.22
N SER A 6 10.08 -20.08 -6.19
CA SER A 6 8.96 -20.61 -5.41
C SER A 6 7.65 -20.27 -6.11
N LYS A 7 6.77 -21.25 -6.29
CA LYS A 7 5.46 -21.08 -6.94
C LYS A 7 4.47 -22.11 -6.43
N PHE A 8 3.25 -21.69 -6.12
CA PHE A 8 2.12 -22.63 -5.98
C PHE A 8 1.52 -22.91 -7.36
N GLY A 9 1.32 -24.17 -7.69
CA GLY A 9 0.79 -24.57 -9.00
C GLY A 9 0.59 -26.07 -9.12
N GLY A 10 0.20 -26.51 -10.32
CA GLY A 10 -0.01 -27.92 -10.61
C GLY A 10 1.11 -28.53 -11.45
N ILE A 11 0.87 -29.75 -11.91
CA ILE A 11 1.79 -30.52 -12.76
C ILE A 11 2.17 -29.76 -14.04
N ASP A 12 1.25 -29.03 -14.66
CA ASP A 12 1.53 -28.27 -15.89
C ASP A 12 2.51 -27.12 -15.65
N ASP A 13 2.48 -26.52 -14.47
CA ASP A 13 3.43 -25.48 -14.09
C ASP A 13 4.81 -26.07 -13.84
N LEU A 14 4.88 -27.20 -13.13
CA LEU A 14 6.11 -27.95 -12.91
C LEU A 14 6.78 -28.32 -14.23
N LYS A 15 6.02 -28.83 -15.21
CA LYS A 15 6.54 -29.19 -16.54
C LYS A 15 7.17 -27.99 -17.25
N LYS A 16 6.51 -26.83 -17.23
CA LYS A 16 7.04 -25.60 -17.84
C LYS A 16 8.31 -25.13 -17.14
N ILE A 17 8.37 -25.23 -15.82
CA ILE A 17 9.54 -24.84 -15.04
C ILE A 17 10.71 -25.75 -15.38
N ILE A 18 10.53 -27.07 -15.30
CA ILE A 18 11.57 -28.06 -15.61
C ILE A 18 12.07 -27.88 -17.05
N SER A 19 11.18 -27.61 -18.02
CA SER A 19 11.61 -27.36 -19.41
C SER A 19 12.51 -26.14 -19.58
N GLY A 20 12.46 -25.17 -18.67
CA GLY A 20 13.31 -23.98 -18.69
C GLY A 20 14.64 -24.15 -17.95
N LEU A 21 14.83 -25.24 -17.20
CA LEU A 21 15.98 -25.49 -16.36
C LEU A 21 17.09 -26.26 -17.12
N SER A 22 17.75 -25.58 -18.06
CA SER A 22 18.92 -26.14 -18.75
C SER A 22 20.15 -26.19 -17.84
N LYS A 23 20.86 -27.33 -17.85
CA LYS A 23 22.05 -27.61 -17.01
C LYS A 23 21.84 -27.33 -15.53
N PHE A 24 20.68 -27.74 -15.01
CA PHE A 24 20.28 -27.44 -13.64
C PHE A 24 20.86 -28.44 -12.65
N THR A 25 21.59 -27.92 -11.67
CA THR A 25 22.04 -28.67 -10.49
C THR A 25 21.39 -28.05 -9.26
N GLY A 26 20.63 -28.85 -8.52
CA GLY A 26 19.83 -28.34 -7.42
C GLY A 26 18.75 -29.30 -6.93
N VAL A 27 17.86 -28.79 -6.09
CA VAL A 27 16.71 -29.52 -5.52
C VAL A 27 15.42 -28.83 -5.93
N ILE A 28 14.45 -29.59 -6.41
CA ILE A 28 13.08 -29.14 -6.61
C ILE A 28 12.22 -29.76 -5.51
N ARG A 29 11.63 -28.92 -4.66
CA ARG A 29 10.67 -29.35 -3.65
C ARG A 29 9.26 -29.26 -4.22
N ILE A 30 8.48 -30.31 -4.04
CA ILE A 30 7.06 -30.39 -4.40
C ILE A 30 6.30 -30.74 -3.11
N ASP A 31 5.80 -29.72 -2.42
CA ASP A 31 5.19 -29.85 -1.09
C ASP A 31 6.10 -30.62 -0.10
N ASN A 32 5.78 -31.87 0.23
CA ASN A 32 6.59 -32.72 1.12
C ASN A 32 7.57 -33.64 0.38
N ALA A 33 7.61 -33.57 -0.95
CA ALA A 33 8.52 -34.34 -1.80
C ALA A 33 9.72 -33.49 -2.24
N PHE A 34 10.85 -34.16 -2.50
CA PHE A 34 12.11 -33.55 -2.93
C PHE A 34 12.68 -34.31 -4.13
N LEU A 35 12.99 -33.59 -5.19
CA LEU A 35 13.60 -34.10 -6.41
C LEU A 35 15.01 -33.50 -6.54
N TYR A 36 16.03 -34.35 -6.66
CA TYR A 36 17.43 -33.94 -6.66
C TYR A 36 18.02 -34.06 -8.06
N TYR A 37 18.57 -32.98 -8.60
CA TYR A 37 19.10 -32.90 -9.97
C TYR A 37 20.58 -32.53 -10.00
N ILE A 38 21.33 -33.17 -10.91
CA ILE A 38 22.70 -32.78 -11.31
C ILE A 38 22.73 -32.69 -12.83
N ASP A 39 23.10 -31.53 -13.37
CA ASP A 39 23.14 -31.26 -14.82
C ASP A 39 21.86 -31.67 -15.55
N SER A 40 20.71 -31.26 -15.00
CA SER A 40 19.35 -31.58 -15.46
C SER A 40 18.98 -33.08 -15.44
N LYS A 41 19.84 -33.96 -14.91
CA LYS A 41 19.52 -35.37 -14.66
C LYS A 41 18.95 -35.54 -13.26
N LEU A 42 17.77 -36.17 -13.14
CA LEU A 42 17.23 -36.56 -11.84
C LEU A 42 18.08 -37.70 -11.26
N ILE A 43 18.56 -37.51 -10.04
CA ILE A 43 19.47 -38.44 -9.35
C ILE A 43 18.77 -39.17 -8.21
N SER A 44 17.82 -38.52 -7.55
CA SER A 44 17.01 -39.13 -6.48
C SER A 44 15.69 -38.37 -6.33
N SER A 45 14.67 -39.05 -5.83
CA SER A 45 13.36 -38.49 -5.52
C SER A 45 12.86 -39.07 -4.21
N LYS A 46 12.42 -38.21 -3.29
CA LYS A 46 12.07 -38.60 -1.93
C LYS A 46 10.77 -37.97 -1.46
N ILE A 47 10.06 -38.69 -0.57
CA ILE A 47 9.03 -38.11 0.31
C ILE A 47 9.50 -38.36 1.75
N GLY A 48 9.66 -37.28 2.50
CA GLY A 48 10.34 -37.37 3.80
C GLY A 48 11.75 -37.94 3.66
N ASN A 49 12.02 -39.08 4.32
CA ASN A 49 13.32 -39.76 4.27
C ASN A 49 13.36 -40.95 3.30
N GLU A 50 12.23 -41.33 2.70
CA GLU A 50 12.11 -42.52 1.85
C GLU A 50 12.27 -42.15 0.38
N GLU A 51 13.04 -42.97 -0.36
CA GLU A 51 13.16 -42.85 -1.81
C GLU A 51 11.92 -43.45 -2.48
N LYS A 52 11.29 -42.67 -3.34
CA LYS A 52 10.06 -43.05 -4.05
C LYS A 52 10.18 -42.76 -5.53
N SER A 53 9.46 -43.51 -6.36
CA SER A 53 9.36 -43.22 -7.79
C SER A 53 8.63 -41.89 -8.03
N LEU A 54 8.80 -41.29 -9.21
CA LEU A 54 8.04 -40.09 -9.56
C LEU A 54 6.55 -40.39 -9.60
N GLU A 55 6.17 -41.56 -10.13
CA GLU A 55 4.79 -42.02 -10.21
C GLU A 55 4.12 -42.06 -8.83
N ASP A 56 4.80 -42.62 -7.82
CA ASP A 56 4.28 -42.69 -6.46
C ASP A 56 4.13 -41.28 -5.87
N ILE A 57 5.13 -40.41 -6.08
CA ILE A 57 5.07 -39.02 -5.63
C ILE A 57 3.88 -38.29 -6.23
N PHE A 58 3.69 -38.38 -7.55
CA PHE A 58 2.60 -37.71 -8.25
C PHE A 58 1.21 -38.29 -7.91
N SER A 59 1.14 -39.52 -7.39
CA SER A 59 -0.11 -40.13 -6.93
C SER A 59 -0.54 -39.66 -5.53
N GLU A 60 0.42 -39.23 -4.70
CA GLU A 60 0.18 -38.86 -3.29
C GLU A 60 0.05 -37.33 -3.08
N ILE A 61 0.48 -36.51 -4.05
CA ILE A 61 0.40 -35.05 -3.96
C ILE A 61 -0.96 -34.49 -4.42
N PRO A 62 -1.42 -33.36 -3.84
CA PRO A 62 -2.66 -32.70 -4.27
C PRO A 62 -2.56 -32.15 -5.71
N ASP A 63 -3.70 -31.82 -6.31
CA ASP A 63 -3.74 -31.23 -7.67
C ASP A 63 -2.95 -29.92 -7.80
N ASN A 64 -2.83 -29.17 -6.69
CA ASN A 64 -2.01 -27.97 -6.59
C ASN A 64 -1.11 -28.06 -5.36
N PHE A 65 0.17 -27.77 -5.55
CA PHE A 65 1.22 -27.90 -4.55
C PHE A 65 2.22 -26.75 -4.64
N ILE A 66 3.02 -26.58 -3.58
CA ILE A 66 4.14 -25.64 -3.58
C ILE A 66 5.30 -26.27 -4.35
N ILE A 67 5.84 -25.55 -5.32
CA ILE A 67 7.05 -25.87 -6.08
C ILE A 67 8.14 -24.90 -5.64
N GLU A 68 9.21 -25.38 -5.03
CA GLU A 68 10.39 -24.56 -4.71
C GLU A 68 11.62 -25.09 -5.44
N ILE A 69 12.49 -24.20 -5.91
CA ILE A 69 13.74 -24.59 -6.57
C ILE A 69 14.91 -24.01 -5.79
N TYR A 70 15.80 -24.89 -5.40
CA TYR A 70 17.05 -24.58 -4.73
C TYR A 70 18.20 -24.88 -5.69
N LYS A 71 18.98 -23.87 -6.04
CA LYS A 71 20.17 -24.06 -6.88
C LYS A 71 21.38 -24.30 -5.97
N GLY A 72 22.29 -25.14 -6.43
CA GLY A 72 23.54 -25.40 -5.73
C GLY A 72 24.58 -26.06 -6.61
N SER A 73 25.76 -26.28 -6.04
CA SER A 73 26.81 -27.10 -6.65
C SER A 73 26.45 -28.59 -6.59
N GLU A 74 27.21 -29.41 -7.32
CA GLU A 74 27.05 -30.86 -7.27
C GLU A 74 27.31 -31.42 -5.86
N GLU A 75 28.33 -30.90 -5.17
CA GLU A 75 28.65 -31.28 -3.80
C GLU A 75 27.51 -30.95 -2.83
N GLU A 76 26.90 -29.77 -2.99
CA GLU A 76 25.76 -29.36 -2.18
C GLU A 76 24.54 -30.26 -2.40
N VAL A 77 24.24 -30.66 -3.65
CA VAL A 77 23.14 -31.59 -3.96
C VAL A 77 23.41 -32.97 -3.35
N ARG A 78 24.63 -33.49 -3.47
CA ARG A 78 25.01 -34.79 -2.89
C ARG A 78 24.89 -34.79 -1.36
N TYR A 79 25.22 -33.66 -0.72
CA TYR A 79 25.00 -33.47 0.71
C TYR A 79 23.50 -33.38 1.06
N ALA A 80 22.73 -32.64 0.26
CA ALA A 80 21.30 -32.46 0.43
C ALA A 80 20.51 -33.78 0.38
N ILE A 81 20.90 -34.75 -0.45
CA ILE A 81 20.22 -36.07 -0.49
C ILE A 81 20.16 -36.74 0.88
N LYS A 82 21.14 -36.48 1.76
CA LYS A 82 21.22 -37.07 3.11
C LYS A 82 20.65 -36.17 4.20
N ASN A 83 20.86 -34.86 4.10
CA ASN A 83 20.66 -33.91 5.21
C ASN A 83 19.90 -32.64 4.81
N PHE A 84 19.16 -32.63 3.71
CA PHE A 84 18.42 -31.44 3.32
C PHE A 84 17.31 -31.14 4.32
N LYS A 85 17.55 -30.12 5.14
CA LYS A 85 16.54 -29.49 5.98
C LYS A 85 16.40 -28.06 5.49
N PRO A 86 15.34 -27.72 4.73
CA PRO A 86 15.06 -26.32 4.49
C PRO A 86 14.84 -25.65 5.85
N GLU A 87 15.47 -24.49 6.08
CA GLU A 87 15.29 -23.75 7.33
C GLU A 87 13.80 -23.51 7.58
N ASN A 88 13.30 -24.02 8.71
CA ASN A 88 11.94 -23.89 9.22
C ASN A 88 10.84 -23.80 8.16
N SER A 89 10.37 -24.97 7.69
CA SER A 89 8.99 -25.12 7.20
C SER A 89 8.01 -25.01 8.38
N ILE A 90 7.88 -23.82 8.96
CA ILE A 90 6.70 -23.50 9.76
C ILE A 90 5.62 -23.16 8.74
N ILE A 91 4.55 -23.95 8.79
CA ILE A 91 3.27 -23.68 8.15
C ILE A 91 2.83 -22.28 8.60
N GLU A 92 3.10 -21.27 7.79
CA GLU A 92 2.32 -20.06 7.74
C GLU A 92 1.80 -19.98 6.31
N VAL A 93 0.49 -20.17 6.15
CA VAL A 93 -0.28 -19.99 4.91
C VAL A 93 -0.35 -18.49 4.56
N SER A 94 0.77 -17.80 4.74
CA SER A 94 0.91 -16.36 4.68
C SER A 94 2.10 -16.04 3.80
N LYS A 95 1.85 -15.20 2.79
CA LYS A 95 2.84 -14.56 1.91
C LYS A 95 3.45 -15.46 0.84
N LEU A 96 2.91 -15.34 -0.38
CA LEU A 96 3.71 -14.99 -1.55
C LEU A 96 2.75 -14.66 -2.69
N SER A 97 2.56 -13.37 -2.88
CA SER A 97 1.75 -12.75 -3.91
C SER A 97 2.43 -12.95 -5.27
N LEU A 98 1.78 -13.69 -6.18
CA LEU A 98 2.38 -14.16 -7.44
C LEU A 98 2.48 -12.99 -8.44
N ILE A 99 3.69 -12.49 -8.72
CA ILE A 99 3.92 -11.55 -9.83
C ILE A 99 3.78 -12.31 -11.15
N SER A 100 2.61 -12.23 -11.79
CA SER A 100 2.38 -12.70 -13.15
C SER A 100 2.71 -11.58 -14.14
N LYS A 101 3.00 -11.91 -15.42
CA LYS A 101 3.11 -10.92 -16.51
C LYS A 101 1.88 -10.00 -16.66
N ASN A 102 0.77 -10.31 -15.97
CA ASN A 102 -0.52 -9.61 -16.01
C ASN A 102 -0.92 -8.97 -14.66
N GLY A 103 -0.01 -8.86 -13.68
CA GLY A 103 -0.28 -8.30 -12.35
C GLY A 103 0.09 -9.25 -11.21
N VAL A 104 0.00 -8.77 -9.97
CA VAL A 104 0.32 -9.52 -8.75
C VAL A 104 -0.93 -10.22 -8.20
N VAL A 105 -0.85 -11.50 -7.89
CA VAL A 105 -1.94 -12.20 -7.18
C VAL A 105 -1.89 -11.80 -5.72
N LEU A 106 -3.02 -11.37 -5.17
CA LEU A 106 -3.17 -10.96 -3.78
C LEU A 106 -4.12 -11.92 -3.07
N ASN A 107 -3.73 -12.41 -1.89
CA ASN A 107 -4.53 -13.31 -1.08
C ASN A 107 -5.44 -12.54 -0.12
N THR A 108 -4.91 -11.44 0.42
CA THR A 108 -5.67 -10.49 1.23
C THR A 108 -5.59 -9.09 0.63
N TYR A 109 -6.54 -8.24 1.01
CA TYR A 109 -6.48 -6.83 0.62
C TYR A 109 -5.21 -6.15 1.12
N SER A 110 -4.72 -6.53 2.31
CA SER A 110 -3.53 -5.95 2.94
C SER A 110 -2.25 -6.25 2.17
N ASP A 111 -2.21 -7.32 1.39
CA ASP A 111 -1.04 -7.70 0.59
C ASP A 111 -0.66 -6.62 -0.43
N ILE A 112 -1.60 -5.74 -0.83
CA ILE A 112 -1.32 -4.62 -1.75
C ILE A 112 -0.26 -3.67 -1.20
N PHE A 113 -0.19 -3.50 0.13
CA PHE A 113 0.70 -2.54 0.78
C PHE A 113 2.18 -2.89 0.62
N GLU A 114 2.51 -4.14 0.27
CA GLU A 114 3.87 -4.58 -0.03
C GLU A 114 4.35 -4.13 -1.43
N TYR A 115 3.43 -3.71 -2.30
CA TYR A 115 3.71 -3.42 -3.72
C TYR A 115 3.50 -1.97 -4.13
N ILE A 116 2.89 -1.17 -3.25
CA ILE A 116 2.62 0.23 -3.54
C ILE A 116 3.71 1.10 -2.91
N ASP A 117 4.22 2.02 -3.70
CA ASP A 117 5.15 3.05 -3.26
C ASP A 117 4.88 4.34 -4.03
N GLY A 118 4.89 5.47 -3.32
CA GLY A 118 4.55 6.76 -3.89
C GLY A 118 3.11 6.86 -4.38
N PHE A 119 2.92 7.26 -5.65
CA PHE A 119 1.63 7.57 -6.24
C PHE A 119 1.26 6.58 -7.34
N VAL A 120 0.31 5.70 -7.06
CA VAL A 120 0.01 4.52 -7.89
C VAL A 120 -1.48 4.22 -7.99
N ARG A 121 -1.88 3.66 -9.13
CA ARG A 121 -3.19 3.08 -9.40
C ARG A 121 -3.09 1.56 -9.31
N ALA A 122 -3.94 0.94 -8.50
CA ALA A 122 -4.11 -0.50 -8.45
C ALA A 122 -5.48 -0.92 -9.03
N ILE A 123 -5.47 -1.84 -9.98
CA ILE A 123 -6.66 -2.42 -10.61
C ILE A 123 -6.79 -3.87 -10.14
N PHE A 124 -7.80 -4.15 -9.32
CA PHE A 124 -8.10 -5.45 -8.74
C PHE A 124 -9.10 -6.20 -9.62
N ILE A 125 -8.72 -7.39 -10.08
CA ILE A 125 -9.50 -8.23 -10.99
C ILE A 125 -9.77 -9.57 -10.27
N PRO A 126 -11.00 -9.82 -9.81
CA PRO A 126 -11.36 -11.08 -9.16
C PRO A 126 -11.45 -12.21 -10.18
N LYS A 127 -10.77 -13.34 -9.94
CA LYS A 127 -10.83 -14.50 -10.85
C LYS A 127 -12.24 -15.09 -10.98
N ARG A 128 -13.00 -15.16 -9.89
CA ARG A 128 -14.37 -15.72 -9.87
C ARG A 128 -15.39 -14.82 -10.57
N PHE A 129 -15.14 -13.51 -10.60
CA PHE A 129 -16.05 -12.51 -11.14
C PHE A 129 -15.40 -11.74 -12.29
N LYS A 130 -15.27 -12.42 -13.45
CA LYS A 130 -14.51 -11.92 -14.62
C LYS A 130 -14.94 -10.54 -15.15
N ASN A 131 -16.19 -10.13 -14.89
CA ASN A 131 -16.73 -8.84 -15.32
C ASN A 131 -16.66 -7.75 -14.24
N GLU A 132 -16.19 -8.10 -13.03
CA GLU A 132 -16.04 -7.17 -11.94
C GLU A 132 -14.59 -6.67 -11.85
N LYS A 133 -14.40 -5.43 -11.41
CA LYS A 133 -13.06 -4.91 -11.10
C LYS A 133 -13.12 -3.80 -10.06
N GLY A 134 -12.14 -3.77 -9.17
CA GLY A 134 -11.87 -2.66 -8.28
C GLY A 134 -10.77 -1.77 -8.84
N VAL A 135 -10.90 -0.45 -8.70
CA VAL A 135 -9.83 0.51 -8.98
C VAL A 135 -9.61 1.30 -7.70
N VAL A 136 -8.39 1.29 -7.18
CA VAL A 136 -8.00 2.07 -6.00
C VAL A 136 -6.74 2.85 -6.33
N ILE A 137 -6.68 4.11 -5.94
CA ILE A 137 -5.50 4.95 -6.11
C ILE A 137 -4.91 5.20 -4.74
N TYR A 138 -3.60 5.00 -4.64
CA TYR A 138 -2.84 5.16 -3.42
C TYR A 138 -1.84 6.30 -3.57
N LYS A 139 -1.66 7.05 -2.49
CA LYS A 139 -0.57 8.03 -2.33
C LYS A 139 0.09 7.78 -0.99
N ASN A 140 1.38 7.48 -0.98
CA ASN A 140 2.17 7.23 0.24
C ASN A 140 1.48 6.20 1.15
N ASN A 141 1.10 5.05 0.58
CA ASN A 141 0.42 3.95 1.26
C ASN A 141 -0.96 4.28 1.87
N LYS A 142 -1.58 5.40 1.47
CA LYS A 142 -2.96 5.75 1.84
C LYS A 142 -3.89 5.62 0.65
N GLU A 143 -5.04 4.99 0.85
CA GLU A 143 -6.14 4.94 -0.12
C GLU A 143 -6.73 6.34 -0.29
N ILE A 144 -6.63 6.94 -1.49
CA ILE A 144 -7.16 8.30 -1.73
C ILE A 144 -8.41 8.31 -2.61
N PHE A 145 -8.64 7.25 -3.36
CA PHE A 145 -9.77 7.13 -4.28
C PHE A 145 -10.08 5.65 -4.53
N ALA A 146 -11.37 5.30 -4.63
CA ALA A 146 -11.80 3.93 -4.92
C ALA A 146 -13.12 3.85 -5.70
N ILE A 147 -13.17 2.94 -6.68
CA ILE A 147 -14.38 2.54 -7.40
C ILE A 147 -14.41 1.02 -7.50
N TYR A 148 -15.59 0.43 -7.38
CA TYR A 148 -15.82 -0.97 -7.69
C TYR A 148 -16.87 -1.10 -8.79
N PHE A 149 -16.49 -1.71 -9.90
CA PHE A 149 -17.37 -2.02 -11.02
C PHE A 149 -17.88 -3.45 -10.84
N GLY A 150 -19.18 -3.60 -10.58
CA GLY A 150 -19.87 -4.88 -10.62
C GLY A 150 -21.27 -4.71 -11.20
N LYS A 151 -22.28 -5.40 -10.66
CA LYS A 151 -23.69 -5.18 -11.05
C LYS A 151 -24.14 -3.72 -10.90
N ARG A 152 -23.60 -3.03 -9.89
CA ARG A 152 -23.73 -1.58 -9.69
C ARG A 152 -22.33 -1.02 -9.45
N ILE A 153 -22.12 0.24 -9.84
CA ILE A 153 -20.89 0.94 -9.50
C ILE A 153 -20.97 1.37 -8.05
N LEU A 154 -19.96 1.03 -7.26
CA LEU A 154 -19.81 1.48 -5.88
C LEU A 154 -18.62 2.42 -5.79
N TYR A 155 -18.69 3.35 -4.86
CA TYR A 155 -17.71 4.43 -4.73
C TYR A 155 -17.15 4.53 -3.31
N GLY A 156 -15.92 5.04 -3.20
CA GLY A 156 -15.27 5.36 -1.94
C GLY A 156 -15.26 4.18 -0.96
N LYS A 157 -15.67 4.43 0.29
CA LYS A 157 -15.63 3.42 1.36
C LYS A 157 -16.47 2.18 1.04
N LYS A 158 -17.58 2.34 0.30
CA LYS A 158 -18.42 1.20 -0.14
C LYS A 158 -17.68 0.34 -1.16
N ALA A 159 -16.91 0.95 -2.06
CA ALA A 159 -16.06 0.23 -3.00
C ALA A 159 -14.97 -0.57 -2.28
N ILE A 160 -14.28 0.03 -1.31
CA ILE A 160 -13.26 -0.64 -0.49
C ILE A 160 -13.86 -1.81 0.29
N SER A 161 -14.99 -1.60 0.96
CA SER A 161 -15.67 -2.67 1.70
C SER A 161 -16.06 -3.82 0.78
N LYS A 162 -16.65 -3.52 -0.39
CA LYS A 162 -16.97 -4.54 -1.39
C LYS A 162 -15.73 -5.29 -1.84
N LEU A 163 -14.65 -4.58 -2.18
CA LEU A 163 -13.38 -5.19 -2.58
C LEU A 163 -12.85 -6.16 -1.52
N LYS A 164 -12.83 -5.74 -0.24
CA LYS A 164 -12.44 -6.60 0.90
C LYS A 164 -13.30 -7.85 1.03
N THR A 165 -14.62 -7.73 0.84
CA THR A 165 -15.50 -8.92 0.84
C THR A 165 -15.25 -9.83 -0.36
N THR A 166 -14.85 -9.29 -1.51
CA THR A 166 -14.53 -10.08 -2.71
C THR A 166 -13.27 -10.93 -2.49
N PHE A 167 -12.27 -10.42 -1.77
CA PHE A 167 -11.08 -11.20 -1.36
C PHE A 167 -11.44 -12.47 -0.57
N ALA A 168 -12.52 -12.46 0.21
CA ALA A 168 -12.94 -13.63 0.99
C ALA A 168 -13.50 -14.78 0.13
N VAL A 169 -13.89 -14.51 -1.12
CA VAL A 169 -14.63 -15.47 -1.96
C VAL A 169 -14.03 -15.65 -3.36
N SER A 170 -12.95 -14.94 -3.67
CA SER A 170 -12.24 -14.98 -4.94
C SER A 170 -10.78 -14.60 -4.75
N GLU A 171 -9.88 -15.34 -5.38
CA GLU A 171 -8.52 -14.88 -5.61
C GLU A 171 -8.55 -13.63 -6.50
N ILE A 172 -7.66 -12.66 -6.24
CA ILE A 172 -7.61 -11.37 -6.92
C ILE A 172 -6.25 -11.14 -7.56
N ILE A 173 -6.25 -10.70 -8.82
CA ILE A 173 -5.06 -10.21 -9.52
C ILE A 173 -5.09 -8.69 -9.48
N ALA A 174 -4.05 -8.05 -8.95
CA ALA A 174 -3.88 -6.62 -8.96
C ALA A 174 -2.85 -6.18 -10.01
N LYS A 175 -3.23 -5.24 -10.87
CA LYS A 175 -2.30 -4.52 -11.75
C LYS A 175 -1.94 -3.19 -11.10
N ILE A 176 -0.66 -2.94 -10.89
CA ILE A 176 -0.18 -1.75 -10.20
C ILE A 176 0.62 -0.92 -11.18
N GLU A 177 0.22 0.33 -11.33
CA GLU A 177 0.75 1.25 -12.34
C GLU A 177 1.02 2.60 -11.68
N LYS A 178 2.15 3.23 -12.00
CA LYS A 178 2.39 4.62 -11.61
C LYS A 178 1.42 5.51 -12.39
N ILE A 179 0.86 6.50 -11.71
CA ILE A 179 -0.13 7.41 -12.28
C ILE A 179 0.34 8.87 -12.11
N ARG A 180 0.00 9.74 -13.06
CA ARG A 180 0.28 11.18 -12.97
C ARG A 180 -0.87 11.94 -12.32
N LYS A 181 -0.60 13.17 -11.86
CA LYS A 181 -1.59 14.08 -11.27
C LYS A 181 -2.80 14.26 -12.22
N SER A 182 -2.53 14.60 -13.48
CA SER A 182 -3.55 14.81 -14.52
C SER A 182 -4.45 13.59 -14.76
N GLU A 183 -3.90 12.37 -14.73
CA GLU A 183 -4.70 11.15 -14.90
C GLU A 183 -5.68 10.92 -13.75
N LEU A 184 -5.33 11.32 -12.51
CA LEU A 184 -6.29 11.28 -11.42
C LEU A 184 -7.41 12.31 -11.62
N GLU A 185 -7.09 13.53 -12.05
CA GLU A 185 -8.08 14.59 -12.30
C GLU A 185 -9.13 14.13 -13.33
N GLU A 186 -8.70 13.46 -14.39
CA GLU A 186 -9.60 12.83 -15.37
C GLU A 186 -10.50 11.76 -14.74
N ILE A 187 -9.94 10.91 -13.87
CA ILE A 187 -10.70 9.86 -13.17
C ILE A 187 -11.72 10.47 -12.19
N ILE A 188 -11.32 11.49 -11.43
CA ILE A 188 -12.18 12.19 -10.47
C ILE A 188 -13.30 12.91 -11.22
N SER A 189 -13.01 13.60 -12.33
CA SER A 189 -14.01 14.26 -13.16
C SER A 189 -15.08 13.28 -13.66
N LYS A 190 -14.66 12.07 -14.03
CA LYS A 190 -15.59 11.01 -14.48
C LYS A 190 -16.36 10.33 -13.33
N TYR A 191 -15.77 10.27 -12.14
CA TYR A 191 -16.29 9.51 -11.00
C TYR A 191 -16.04 10.24 -9.66
N PRO A 192 -16.68 11.40 -9.44
CA PRO A 192 -16.35 12.28 -8.31
C PRO A 192 -16.58 11.62 -6.94
N ASP A 193 -17.62 10.78 -6.83
CA ASP A 193 -17.99 10.08 -5.59
C ASP A 193 -16.95 9.04 -5.14
N GLY A 194 -15.98 8.69 -5.99
CA GLY A 194 -14.93 7.72 -5.70
C GLY A 194 -13.90 8.19 -4.68
N MET A 195 -13.87 9.49 -4.37
CA MET A 195 -12.88 10.12 -3.52
C MET A 195 -12.97 9.62 -2.06
N LEU A 196 -11.83 9.21 -1.49
CA LEU A 196 -11.72 8.73 -0.10
C LEU A 196 -11.06 9.75 0.81
N VAL A 197 -10.06 10.43 0.26
CA VAL A 197 -9.23 11.44 0.92
C VAL A 197 -9.26 12.65 -0.01
N PHE A 198 -9.51 13.84 0.54
CA PHE A 198 -9.52 15.02 -0.30
C PHE A 198 -8.11 15.28 -0.84
N TRP A 199 -8.00 15.35 -2.16
CA TRP A 199 -6.74 15.31 -2.91
C TRP A 199 -6.06 16.67 -3.01
N ASP A 200 -6.48 17.58 -2.16
CA ASP A 200 -5.79 18.82 -2.01
C ASP A 200 -4.56 18.51 -1.13
N SER A 201 -3.34 18.66 -1.67
CA SER A 201 -2.17 18.78 -0.80
C SER A 201 -2.47 19.83 0.28
N PHE A 202 -1.77 19.82 1.42
CA PHE A 202 -1.99 20.85 2.44
C PHE A 202 -2.04 22.25 1.80
N LYS A 203 -1.13 22.52 0.86
CA LYS A 203 -1.11 23.74 0.06
C LYS A 203 -2.39 23.94 -0.77
N ASP A 204 -2.84 22.94 -1.53
CA ASP A 204 -4.07 23.06 -2.33
C ASP A 204 -5.31 23.29 -1.43
N LEU A 205 -5.35 22.71 -0.23
CA LEU A 205 -6.48 22.86 0.71
C LEU A 205 -6.52 24.29 1.23
N ILE A 206 -5.35 24.79 1.60
CA ILE A 206 -5.15 26.18 2.02
C ILE A 206 -5.51 27.12 0.88
N ASP A 207 -4.99 26.92 -0.33
CA ASP A 207 -5.22 27.77 -1.49
C ASP A 207 -6.72 27.81 -1.83
N LYS A 208 -7.43 26.69 -1.72
CA LYS A 208 -8.88 26.62 -1.87
C LYS A 208 -9.63 27.42 -0.81
N ILE A 209 -9.24 27.32 0.47
CA ILE A 209 -9.86 28.08 1.56
C ILE A 209 -9.59 29.58 1.38
N ILE A 210 -8.36 29.96 1.07
CA ILE A 210 -7.92 31.34 0.90
C ILE A 210 -8.60 31.99 -0.32
N SER A 211 -8.73 31.26 -1.43
CA SER A 211 -9.37 31.77 -2.65
C SER A 211 -10.89 31.88 -2.55
N SER A 212 -11.53 31.07 -1.69
CA SER A 212 -12.99 31.05 -1.54
C SER A 212 -13.52 32.01 -0.47
N LYS A 213 -12.65 32.61 0.36
CA LYS A 213 -13.06 33.39 1.53
C LYS A 213 -12.27 34.67 1.70
N VAL A 214 -12.95 35.70 2.19
CA VAL A 214 -12.32 36.94 2.62
C VAL A 214 -11.82 36.77 4.05
N PRO A 215 -10.52 36.93 4.32
CA PRO A 215 -10.01 36.82 5.67
C PRO A 215 -10.35 38.03 6.52
N LYS A 216 -10.45 37.82 7.83
CA LYS A 216 -10.27 38.90 8.81
C LYS A 216 -8.78 39.12 9.04
N ILE A 217 -8.31 40.33 8.75
CA ILE A 217 -6.90 40.70 8.88
C ILE A 217 -6.68 41.32 10.26
N LEU A 218 -5.71 40.80 11.02
CA LEU A 218 -5.30 41.33 12.32
C LEU A 218 -3.83 41.72 12.28
N LYS A 219 -3.51 42.92 12.76
CA LYS A 219 -2.15 43.45 12.90
C LYS A 219 -1.90 43.79 14.35
N ASN A 220 -0.65 43.69 14.81
CA ASN A 220 -0.23 44.04 16.17
C ASN A 220 -1.07 43.36 17.27
N THR A 221 -1.53 42.14 17.00
CA THR A 221 -2.41 41.35 17.88
C THR A 221 -1.60 40.17 18.42
N SER A 222 -1.93 39.66 19.61
CA SER A 222 -1.25 38.45 20.10
C SER A 222 -1.74 37.20 19.38
N LEU A 223 -0.89 36.16 19.29
CA LEU A 223 -1.29 34.87 18.74
C LEU A 223 -2.51 34.27 19.48
N VAL A 224 -2.62 34.49 20.79
CA VAL A 224 -3.73 33.97 21.61
C VAL A 224 -5.06 34.60 21.21
N GLU A 225 -5.07 35.92 20.99
CA GLU A 225 -6.26 36.66 20.53
C GLU A 225 -6.64 36.25 19.11
N ALA A 226 -5.65 36.08 18.22
CA ALA A 226 -5.88 35.63 16.85
C ALA A 226 -6.52 34.22 16.81
N LEU A 227 -6.05 33.29 17.64
CA LEU A 227 -6.61 31.93 17.76
C LEU A 227 -8.03 31.90 18.32
N SER A 228 -8.41 32.92 19.09
CA SER A 228 -9.70 33.03 19.78
C SER A 228 -10.76 33.80 18.99
N CYS A 229 -10.42 34.31 17.80
CA CYS A 229 -11.33 35.11 16.98
C CYS A 229 -12.55 34.35 16.42
N GLY A 230 -12.51 33.01 16.42
CA GLY A 230 -13.56 32.17 15.84
C GLY A 230 -13.63 30.80 16.50
N SER A 231 -14.72 30.09 16.21
CA SER A 231 -14.98 28.77 16.80
C SER A 231 -14.14 27.66 16.16
N THR A 232 -13.96 27.68 14.83
CA THR A 232 -13.04 26.80 14.10
C THR A 232 -12.47 27.62 12.94
N LEU A 233 -11.15 27.77 12.89
CA LEU A 233 -10.51 28.68 11.96
C LEU A 233 -9.19 28.14 11.42
N LEU A 234 -8.83 28.63 10.25
CA LEU A 234 -7.48 28.59 9.70
C LEU A 234 -6.85 29.97 9.89
N LEU A 235 -5.68 29.99 10.50
CA LEU A 235 -4.85 31.17 10.70
C LEU A 235 -3.65 31.08 9.77
N LYS A 236 -3.53 31.99 8.79
CA LYS A 236 -2.28 32.22 8.06
C LYS A 236 -1.49 33.29 8.81
N ILE A 237 -0.22 33.01 9.07
CA ILE A 237 0.74 33.89 9.72
C ILE A 237 1.76 34.30 8.66
N GLU A 238 1.88 35.60 8.42
CA GLU A 238 2.80 36.18 7.45
C GLU A 238 3.84 37.03 8.18
N GLY A 239 5.09 36.56 8.19
CA GLY A 239 6.29 37.24 8.70
C GLY A 239 7.46 37.02 7.73
N SER A 240 8.66 36.75 8.25
CA SER A 240 9.81 36.29 7.46
C SER A 240 9.54 34.95 6.75
N GLU A 241 8.71 34.11 7.36
CA GLU A 241 8.16 32.89 6.76
C GLU A 241 6.63 32.93 6.79
N THR A 242 6.00 32.15 5.90
CA THR A 242 4.55 31.93 5.93
C THR A 242 4.26 30.58 6.55
N GLY A 243 3.42 30.56 7.58
CA GLY A 243 2.91 29.30 8.12
C GLY A 243 1.45 29.41 8.55
N TYR A 244 0.93 28.26 9.00
CA TYR A 244 -0.49 28.08 9.15
C TYR A 244 -0.82 27.33 10.43
N ILE A 245 -1.91 27.73 11.10
CA ILE A 245 -2.44 27.06 12.27
C ILE A 245 -3.93 26.83 12.08
N VAL A 246 -4.38 25.59 12.30
CA VAL A 246 -5.80 25.28 12.38
C VAL A 246 -6.20 25.24 13.85
N SER A 247 -7.15 26.06 14.23
CA SER A 247 -7.64 26.21 15.61
C SER A 247 -9.09 25.76 15.73
N LYS A 248 -9.43 25.21 16.90
CA LYS A 248 -10.79 24.91 17.30
C LYS A 248 -11.01 25.37 18.75
N SER A 249 -11.98 26.25 18.94
CA SER A 249 -12.36 26.84 20.23
C SER A 249 -11.17 27.49 20.94
N GLY A 250 -10.39 28.30 20.22
CA GLY A 250 -9.20 28.96 20.76
C GLY A 250 -7.97 28.06 20.88
N LYS A 251 -8.10 26.75 20.66
CA LYS A 251 -7.00 25.78 20.81
C LYS A 251 -6.41 25.40 19.45
N PRO A 252 -5.08 25.51 19.27
CA PRO A 252 -4.41 25.07 18.06
C PRO A 252 -4.47 23.52 18.00
N ILE A 253 -4.85 22.98 16.84
CA ILE A 253 -4.99 21.54 16.62
C ILE A 253 -3.96 21.03 15.63
N TYR A 254 -3.68 21.80 14.58
CA TYR A 254 -2.67 21.51 13.58
C TYR A 254 -1.81 22.74 13.33
N ALA A 255 -0.54 22.54 13.01
CA ALA A 255 0.36 23.61 12.61
C ALA A 255 1.28 23.14 11.48
N PHE A 256 1.56 24.06 10.55
CA PHE A 256 2.29 23.80 9.32
C PHE A 256 3.28 24.94 9.07
N LEU A 257 4.55 24.60 8.92
CA LEU A 257 5.62 25.55 8.60
C LEU A 257 6.73 24.80 7.85
N ASN A 258 6.96 25.14 6.58
CA ASN A 258 7.95 24.50 5.71
C ASN A 258 7.89 22.96 5.80
N ASP A 259 9.03 22.32 6.07
CA ASP A 259 9.18 20.87 6.19
C ASP A 259 9.07 20.36 7.64
N TYR A 260 8.49 21.17 8.53
CA TYR A 260 8.30 20.80 9.94
C TYR A 260 6.90 20.26 10.21
N ASP A 261 6.84 19.34 11.15
CA ASP A 261 5.60 18.71 11.60
C ASP A 261 5.05 19.34 12.88
N GLY A 262 3.74 19.58 12.89
CA GLY A 262 2.87 19.69 14.07
C GLY A 262 3.45 20.46 15.26
N GLU A 263 3.98 19.75 16.25
CA GLU A 263 4.52 20.38 17.46
C GLU A 263 5.74 21.29 17.19
N LYS A 264 6.66 20.84 16.32
CA LYS A 264 7.84 21.63 15.96
C LYS A 264 7.43 22.87 15.19
N SER A 265 6.51 22.73 14.24
CA SER A 265 5.93 23.85 13.49
C SER A 265 5.27 24.86 14.40
N TYR A 266 4.46 24.39 15.35
CA TYR A 266 3.76 25.27 16.29
C TYR A 266 4.74 26.05 17.20
N ARG A 267 5.79 25.39 17.68
CA ARG A 267 6.84 26.06 18.48
C ARG A 267 7.57 27.14 17.68
N LEU A 268 7.93 26.85 16.44
CA LEU A 268 8.62 27.82 15.58
C LEU A 268 7.70 29.00 15.24
N LEU A 269 6.43 28.74 14.91
CA LEU A 269 5.44 29.79 14.67
C LEU A 269 5.18 30.66 15.90
N LYS A 270 5.18 30.07 17.10
CA LYS A 270 5.15 30.85 18.36
C LYS A 270 6.34 31.79 18.47
N SER A 271 7.55 31.28 18.25
CA SER A 271 8.77 32.10 18.30
C SER A 271 8.71 33.24 17.27
N LEU A 272 8.27 32.94 16.05
CA LEU A 272 8.09 33.93 14.99
C LEU A 272 7.14 35.05 15.43
N CYS A 273 5.98 34.71 15.98
CA CYS A 273 4.98 35.67 16.47
C CYS A 273 5.46 36.52 17.67
N ILE A 274 6.49 36.08 18.40
CA ILE A 274 7.05 36.82 19.55
C ILE A 274 8.12 37.80 19.07
N VAL A 275 8.93 37.38 18.09
CA VAL A 275 10.12 38.10 17.66
C VAL A 275 9.82 39.10 16.53
N GLU A 276 8.80 38.83 15.72
CA GLU A 276 8.48 39.60 14.52
C GLU A 276 7.10 40.26 14.58
N ASP A 277 6.99 41.40 13.88
CA ASP A 277 5.71 42.04 13.59
C ASP A 277 4.96 41.26 12.48
N VAL A 278 4.22 40.24 12.90
CA VAL A 278 3.47 39.37 11.99
C VAL A 278 2.08 39.91 11.65
N ILE A 279 1.59 39.55 10.46
CA ILE A 279 0.19 39.78 10.05
C ILE A 279 -0.57 38.46 10.10
N TYR A 280 -1.74 38.48 10.72
CA TYR A 280 -2.64 37.34 10.78
C TYR A 280 -3.79 37.50 9.79
N TYR A 281 -4.05 36.43 9.04
CA TYR A 281 -5.25 36.29 8.22
C TYR A 281 -6.08 35.14 8.79
N VAL A 282 -7.27 35.47 9.26
CA VAL A 282 -8.19 34.53 9.89
C VAL A 282 -9.28 34.14 8.91
N TYR A 283 -9.40 32.85 8.64
CA TYR A 283 -10.43 32.27 7.79
C TYR A 283 -11.30 31.34 8.64
N ASP A 284 -12.60 31.61 8.74
CA ASP A 284 -13.53 30.71 9.41
C ASP A 284 -13.69 29.41 8.61
N LEU A 285 -13.62 28.27 9.28
CA LEU A 285 -13.75 26.96 8.64
C LEU A 285 -15.15 26.38 8.85
N SER A 286 -15.71 25.81 7.78
CA SER A 286 -16.88 24.94 7.87
C SER A 286 -16.51 23.62 8.54
N LYS A 287 -17.53 22.86 8.93
CA LYS A 287 -17.32 21.53 9.51
C LYS A 287 -16.63 20.61 8.51
N GLU A 288 -17.04 20.64 7.24
CA GLU A 288 -16.48 19.83 6.17
C GLU A 288 -15.00 20.15 5.94
N GLU A 289 -14.65 21.44 5.84
CA GLU A 289 -13.27 21.89 5.67
C GLU A 289 -12.37 21.50 6.85
N TYR A 290 -12.88 21.65 8.09
CA TYR A 290 -12.14 21.20 9.27
C TYR A 290 -11.89 19.69 9.27
N GLU A 291 -12.86 18.89 8.83
CA GLU A 291 -12.71 17.44 8.75
C GLU A 291 -11.64 17.02 7.72
N MET A 292 -11.45 17.80 6.64
CA MET A 292 -10.37 17.57 5.67
C MET A 292 -8.97 17.65 6.32
N PHE A 293 -8.79 18.53 7.32
CA PHE A 293 -7.49 18.63 8.01
C PHE A 293 -7.12 17.39 8.85
N LYS A 294 -8.08 16.50 9.17
CA LYS A 294 -7.79 15.25 9.91
C LYS A 294 -6.89 14.28 9.14
N GLU A 295 -6.74 14.48 7.84
CA GLU A 295 -5.90 13.67 6.97
C GLU A 295 -4.39 13.93 7.21
N PHE A 296 -4.03 15.12 7.72
CA PHE A 296 -2.66 15.54 8.04
C PHE A 296 -2.27 15.20 9.49
N LYS A 297 -2.36 13.92 9.86
CA LYS A 297 -2.09 13.45 11.23
C LYS A 297 -0.70 13.81 11.77
N GLU A 298 0.31 13.81 10.90
CA GLU A 298 1.70 14.16 11.23
C GLU A 298 1.81 15.62 11.71
N ASN A 299 0.92 16.50 11.21
CA ASN A 299 0.89 17.92 11.56
C ASN A 299 0.00 18.24 12.77
N LYS A 300 -0.51 17.21 13.45
CA LYS A 300 -1.35 17.38 14.63
C LYS A 300 -0.48 17.74 15.83
N ILE A 301 -0.89 18.76 16.57
CA ILE A 301 -0.25 19.13 17.83
C ILE A 301 -0.76 18.15 18.91
N PRO A 302 0.13 17.41 19.61
CA PRO A 302 -0.26 16.53 20.70
C PRO A 302 -1.00 17.33 21.78
N LYS A 303 -2.05 16.73 22.37
CA LYS A 303 -2.67 17.32 23.55
C LYS A 303 -1.68 17.19 24.71
N ILE A 304 -1.22 18.33 25.24
CA ILE A 304 -0.60 18.44 26.56
C ILE A 304 -1.72 18.34 27.60
#